data_AF-A0AB36F7Z6-F1
#
_entry.id   AF-A0AB36F7Z6-F1
#
_cell.length_a   1.000
_cell.length_b   1.000
_cell.length_c   1.000
_cell.angle_alpha   90.00
_cell.angle_beta   90.00
_cell.angle_gamma   90.00
#
_symmetry.space_group_name_H-M   'P 1'
#
loop_
_entity.id
_entity.type
_entity.pdbx_description
1 polymer ?
#
loop_
_entity_poly.entity_id
_entity_poly.type
_entity_poly.pdbx_seq_one_letter_code
_entity_poly.pdbx_strand_id
1 'polypeptide(L)'
;MNRKKYAILFLCALFLSGIVFSFFETKSDEKYEEFRCNGPTRYFLENEEIMVNQDLRVSGHDTAYLTLEGYVSTNEGRKKLHRIIYMNNGKKAYKHSWLFNITNIHKSVNDTLSDSEFEPLLMELTGDSESPRV
;
A
#
# COMPACT_ATOMS: atom_id res chain seq x y z
N MET A 1 36.28 -30.07 -43.41
CA MET A 1 35.23 -29.57 -42.49
C MET A 1 35.80 -28.37 -41.73
N ASN A 2 35.32 -27.15 -42.00
CA ASN A 2 36.05 -25.90 -41.66
C ASN A 2 35.86 -25.47 -40.20
N ARG A 3 36.85 -25.74 -39.33
CA ARG A 3 36.91 -25.29 -37.93
C ARG A 3 36.56 -23.82 -37.72
N LYS A 4 36.92 -22.94 -38.67
CA LYS A 4 36.58 -21.51 -38.66
C LYS A 4 35.07 -21.25 -38.68
N LYS A 5 34.28 -22.07 -39.38
CA LYS A 5 32.81 -21.94 -39.45
C LYS A 5 32.15 -22.27 -38.10
N TYR A 6 32.66 -23.28 -37.39
CA TYR A 6 32.16 -23.65 -36.06
C TYR A 6 32.51 -22.61 -35.00
N ALA A 7 33.70 -22.00 -35.08
CA ALA A 7 34.07 -20.90 -34.18
C ALA A 7 33.15 -19.69 -34.35
N ILE A 8 32.81 -19.33 -35.59
CA ILE A 8 31.87 -18.23 -35.89
C ILE A 8 30.47 -18.58 -35.39
N LEU A 9 29.97 -19.80 -35.65
CA LEU A 9 28.67 -20.27 -35.15
C LEU A 9 28.58 -20.23 -33.63
N PHE A 10 29.63 -20.66 -32.93
CA PHE A 10 29.68 -20.66 -31.47
C PHE A 10 29.67 -19.23 -30.89
N LEU A 11 30.42 -18.31 -31.49
CA LEU A 11 30.41 -16.89 -31.11
C LEU A 11 29.03 -16.24 -31.33
N CYS A 12 28.38 -16.54 -32.45
CA CYS A 12 27.02 -16.07 -32.72
C CYS A 12 26.03 -16.62 -31.70
N ALA A 13 26.13 -17.90 -31.33
CA ALA A 13 25.26 -18.53 -30.34
C ALA A 13 25.42 -17.91 -28.94
N LEU A 14 26.66 -17.64 -28.51
CA LEU A 14 26.93 -16.94 -27.24
C LEU A 14 26.33 -15.53 -27.25
N PHE A 15 26.52 -14.79 -28.33
CA PHE A 15 25.98 -13.43 -28.44
C PHE A 15 24.46 -13.40 -28.41
N LEU A 16 23.80 -14.31 -29.14
CA LEU A 16 22.35 -14.48 -29.12
C LEU A 16 21.83 -14.87 -27.73
N SER A 17 22.51 -15.78 -27.03
CA SER A 17 22.13 -16.17 -25.67
C SER A 17 22.21 -15.00 -24.68
N GLY A 18 23.24 -14.15 -24.80
CA GLY A 18 23.39 -12.94 -23.98
C GLY A 18 22.26 -11.94 -24.20
N ILE A 19 21.89 -11.68 -25.45
CA ILE A 19 20.76 -10.79 -25.79
C ILE A 19 19.46 -11.32 -25.20
N VAL A 20 19.18 -12.62 -25.38
CA VAL A 20 17.96 -13.25 -24.85
C VAL A 20 17.92 -13.16 -23.31
N PHE A 21 19.05 -13.39 -22.63
CA PHE A 21 19.13 -13.26 -21.17
C PHE A 21 18.84 -11.82 -20.69
N SER A 22 19.39 -10.80 -21.35
CA SER A 22 19.10 -9.40 -21.04
C SER A 22 17.62 -9.05 -21.20
N PHE A 23 16.92 -9.59 -22.20
CA PHE A 23 15.48 -9.38 -22.35
C PHE A 23 14.65 -10.03 -21.24
N PHE A 24 15.08 -11.18 -20.71
CA PHE A 24 14.40 -11.82 -19.58
C PHE A 24 14.65 -11.10 -18.25
N GLU A 25 15.81 -10.48 -18.08
CA GLU A 25 16.16 -9.71 -16.88
C GLU A 25 15.39 -8.37 -16.82
N THR A 26 15.01 -7.82 -17.97
CA THR A 26 14.11 -6.65 -18.07
C THR A 26 12.63 -6.97 -17.88
N LYS A 27 12.27 -7.95 -17.04
CA LYS A 27 10.92 -7.97 -16.49
C LYS A 27 10.78 -6.76 -15.58
N SER A 28 10.31 -5.66 -16.17
CA SER A 28 9.92 -4.46 -15.45
C SER A 28 9.01 -4.89 -14.32
N ASP A 29 9.41 -4.62 -13.08
CA ASP A 29 8.47 -4.56 -11.98
C ASP A 29 7.31 -3.68 -12.46
N GLU A 30 6.11 -4.25 -12.52
CA GLU A 30 4.92 -3.47 -12.85
C GLU A 30 4.78 -2.39 -11.77
N LYS A 31 5.21 -1.18 -12.13
CA LYS A 31 5.15 0.00 -11.28
C LYS A 31 3.69 0.43 -11.22
N TYR A 32 3.16 0.66 -10.03
CA TYR A 32 1.86 1.32 -9.92
C TYR A 32 2.03 2.79 -10.32
N GLU A 33 1.04 3.31 -11.04
CA GLU A 33 0.97 4.72 -11.39
C GLU A 33 0.50 5.54 -10.18
N GLU A 34 0.72 6.85 -10.21
CA GLU A 34 0.17 7.74 -9.19
C GLU A 34 -1.34 7.53 -9.07
N PHE A 35 -1.80 7.26 -7.85
CA PHE A 35 -3.19 6.93 -7.58
C PHE A 35 -3.74 7.79 -6.46
N ARG A 36 -4.99 8.23 -6.64
CA ARG A 36 -5.73 8.97 -5.62
C ARG A 36 -7.15 8.46 -5.53
N CYS A 37 -7.58 8.17 -4.31
CA CYS A 37 -8.97 7.86 -3.98
C CYS A 37 -9.39 8.76 -2.83
N ASN A 38 -10.46 9.52 -3.02
CA ASN A 38 -11.00 10.38 -1.98
C ASN A 38 -12.53 10.28 -1.90
N GLY A 39 -13.06 10.31 -0.69
CA GLY A 39 -14.50 10.28 -0.49
C GLY A 39 -14.90 10.22 0.98
N PRO A 40 -16.15 10.57 1.28
CA PRO A 40 -16.75 10.31 2.58
C PRO A 40 -17.02 8.80 2.72
N THR A 41 -16.62 8.25 3.85
CA THR A 41 -16.87 6.85 4.21
C THR A 41 -17.51 6.81 5.60
N ARG A 42 -18.45 5.89 5.77
CA ARG A 42 -19.10 5.63 7.05
C ARG A 42 -18.80 4.20 7.48
N TYR A 43 -18.32 4.04 8.71
CA TYR A 43 -18.11 2.74 9.33
C TYR A 43 -19.08 2.56 10.49
N PHE A 44 -19.54 1.32 10.65
CA PHE A 44 -20.32 0.87 11.79
C PHE A 44 -19.50 -0.21 12.48
N LEU A 45 -18.73 0.18 13.49
CA LEU A 45 -17.85 -0.72 14.24
C LEU A 45 -18.47 -0.93 15.61
N GLU A 46 -18.95 -2.14 15.87
CA GLU A 46 -19.65 -2.51 17.10
C GLU A 46 -20.77 -1.53 17.48
N ASN A 47 -20.49 -0.59 18.40
CA ASN A 47 -21.41 0.42 18.93
C ASN A 47 -21.04 1.86 18.52
N GLU A 48 -20.09 2.03 17.60
CA GLU A 48 -19.57 3.32 17.17
C GLU A 48 -19.93 3.61 15.71
N GLU A 49 -20.45 4.82 15.46
CA GLU A 49 -20.63 5.34 14.11
C GLU A 49 -19.47 6.28 13.79
N ILE A 50 -18.68 5.92 12.78
CA ILE A 50 -17.54 6.69 12.34
C ILE A 50 -17.88 7.31 10.99
N MET A 51 -17.79 8.64 10.91
CA MET A 51 -17.99 9.40 9.68
C MET A 51 -16.71 10.15 9.35
N VAL A 52 -16.02 9.74 8.29
CA VAL A 52 -14.72 10.29 7.91
C VAL A 52 -14.66 10.61 6.42
N ASN A 53 -13.99 11.70 6.08
CA ASN A 53 -13.44 11.90 4.75
C ASN A 53 -12.10 11.18 4.68
N GLN A 54 -11.95 10.33 3.68
CA GLN A 54 -10.72 9.61 3.38
C GLN A 54 -10.07 10.23 2.15
N ASP A 55 -8.76 10.47 2.19
CA ASP A 55 -7.94 10.82 1.02
C ASP A 55 -6.73 9.88 1.03
N LEU A 56 -6.82 8.79 0.27
CA LEU A 56 -5.72 7.88 0.00
C LEU A 56 -4.95 8.43 -1.20
N ARG A 57 -3.66 8.66 -1.01
CA ARG A 57 -2.74 9.01 -2.09
C ARG A 57 -1.56 8.08 -2.11
N VAL A 58 -1.22 7.69 -3.31
CA VAL A 58 -0.09 6.84 -3.61
C VAL A 58 0.84 7.68 -4.49
N SER A 59 2.06 7.92 -4.02
CA SER A 59 3.01 8.83 -4.66
C SER A 59 4.36 8.13 -4.83
N GLY A 60 5.00 8.31 -5.99
CA GLY A 60 6.23 7.60 -6.30
C GLY A 60 6.01 6.10 -6.49
N HIS A 61 7.03 5.29 -6.22
CA HIS A 61 7.03 3.85 -6.50
C HIS A 61 6.79 2.96 -5.29
N ASP A 62 6.91 3.48 -4.08
CA ASP A 62 6.76 2.69 -2.86
C ASP A 62 6.11 3.45 -1.69
N THR A 63 5.61 4.68 -1.88
CA THR A 63 5.03 5.49 -0.77
C THR A 63 3.55 5.79 -0.94
N ALA A 64 2.83 5.85 0.18
CA ALA A 64 1.44 6.23 0.23
C ALA A 64 1.11 6.94 1.54
N TYR A 65 0.02 7.69 1.55
CA TYR A 65 -0.58 8.17 2.79
C TYR A 65 -2.10 8.13 2.72
N LEU A 66 -2.72 7.89 3.86
CA LEU A 66 -4.16 7.95 4.05
C LEU A 66 -4.49 9.03 5.08
N THR A 67 -5.15 10.09 4.64
CA THR A 67 -5.70 11.10 5.54
C THR A 67 -7.11 10.71 5.94
N LEU A 68 -7.37 10.75 7.25
CA LEU A 68 -8.68 10.52 7.85
C LEU A 68 -9.09 11.79 8.60
N GLU A 69 -10.19 12.42 8.18
CA GLU A 69 -10.74 13.60 8.86
C GLU A 69 -12.24 13.45 9.07
N GLY A 70 -12.69 13.56 10.31
CA GLY A 70 -14.11 13.47 10.63
C GLY A 70 -14.36 13.27 12.11
N TYR A 71 -15.30 12.39 12.43
CA TYR A 71 -15.75 12.17 13.80
C TYR A 71 -16.11 10.72 14.07
N VAL A 72 -15.86 10.31 15.32
CA VAL A 72 -16.33 9.05 15.90
C VAL A 72 -17.45 9.40 16.89
N SER A 73 -18.62 8.79 16.71
CA SER A 73 -19.76 8.95 17.61
C SER A 73 -19.83 7.73 18.53
N THR A 74 -19.61 7.97 19.82
CA THR A 74 -19.65 6.96 20.89
C THR A 74 -20.81 7.26 21.85
N ASN A 75 -21.05 6.38 22.81
CA ASN A 75 -21.99 6.62 23.91
C ASN A 75 -21.58 7.82 24.79
N GLU A 76 -20.30 8.17 24.83
CA GLU A 76 -19.76 9.32 25.58
C GLU A 76 -19.88 10.64 24.81
N GLY A 77 -20.27 10.58 23.53
CA GLY A 77 -20.40 11.72 22.64
C GLY A 77 -19.50 11.61 21.40
N ARG A 78 -19.35 12.75 20.72
CA ARG A 78 -18.64 12.84 19.44
C ARG A 78 -17.20 13.31 19.65
N LYS A 79 -16.23 12.48 19.23
CA LYS A 79 -14.80 12.79 19.25
C LYS A 79 -14.32 13.10 17.84
N LYS A 80 -13.39 14.04 17.70
CA LYS A 80 -12.84 14.46 16.41
C LYS A 80 -11.67 13.56 16.04
N LEU A 81 -11.70 13.02 14.83
CA LEU A 81 -10.64 12.23 14.23
C LEU A 81 -9.94 13.06 13.16
N HIS A 82 -8.63 13.22 13.29
CA HIS A 82 -7.80 13.87 12.27
C HIS A 82 -6.38 13.30 12.30
N ARG A 83 -6.17 12.26 11.49
CA ARG A 83 -4.90 11.52 11.44
C ARG A 83 -4.43 11.33 10.00
N ILE A 84 -3.12 11.23 9.84
CA ILE A 84 -2.47 10.87 8.58
C ILE A 84 -1.66 9.59 8.82
N ILE A 85 -2.01 8.52 8.10
CA ILE A 85 -1.29 7.25 8.13
C ILE A 85 -0.28 7.29 6.98
N TYR A 86 1.01 7.32 7.30
CA TYR A 86 2.10 7.27 6.33
C TYR A 86 2.53 5.84 6.10
N MET A 87 2.66 5.47 4.83
CA MET A 87 2.97 4.11 4.41
C MET A 87 4.11 4.10 3.40
N ASN A 88 4.92 3.05 3.42
CA ASN A 88 6.01 2.85 2.46
C ASN A 88 6.14 1.39 2.02
N ASN A 89 7.19 1.09 1.25
CA ASN A 89 7.54 -0.26 0.81
C ASN A 89 6.38 -0.92 0.03
N GLY A 90 5.70 -0.15 -0.81
CA GLY A 90 4.63 -0.61 -1.67
C GLY A 90 5.06 -1.78 -2.56
N LYS A 91 4.43 -2.95 -2.39
CA LYS A 91 4.70 -4.15 -3.17
C LYS A 91 3.43 -4.66 -3.82
N LYS A 92 3.56 -5.11 -5.07
CA LYS A 92 2.44 -5.78 -5.76
C LYS A 92 2.12 -7.09 -5.05
N ALA A 93 0.87 -7.22 -4.61
CA ALA A 93 0.40 -8.43 -3.93
C ALA A 93 -0.33 -9.37 -4.90
N TYR A 94 -1.24 -8.83 -5.71
CA TYR A 94 -2.01 -9.61 -6.68
C TYR A 94 -2.64 -8.70 -7.75
N LYS A 95 -2.57 -9.05 -9.05
CA LYS A 95 -3.19 -8.32 -10.17
C LYS A 95 -3.19 -6.78 -10.04
N HIS A 96 -4.23 -6.20 -9.45
CA HIS A 96 -4.44 -4.76 -9.22
C HIS A 96 -4.49 -4.39 -7.73
N SER A 97 -3.71 -5.07 -6.91
CA SER A 97 -3.65 -4.91 -5.47
C SER A 97 -2.20 -4.80 -5.02
N TRP A 98 -1.97 -3.85 -4.12
CA TRP A 98 -0.67 -3.53 -3.56
C TRP A 98 -0.76 -3.49 -2.04
N LEU A 99 0.32 -3.92 -1.40
CA LEU A 99 0.48 -3.89 0.05
C LEU A 99 1.53 -2.85 0.40
N PHE A 100 1.25 -2.06 1.43
CA PHE A 100 2.17 -1.09 1.98
C PHE A 100 2.34 -1.35 3.48
N ASN A 101 3.49 -0.97 4.01
CA ASN A 101 3.77 -1.01 5.43
C ASN A 101 3.45 0.34 6.05
N ILE A 102 2.69 0.36 7.15
CA ILE A 102 2.52 1.57 7.96
C ILE A 102 3.85 1.90 8.62
N THR A 103 4.29 3.14 8.46
CA THR A 103 5.56 3.65 9.02
C THR A 103 5.35 4.61 10.17
N ASN A 104 4.26 5.39 10.10
CA ASN A 104 3.93 6.41 11.07
C ASN A 104 2.44 6.73 10.99
N ILE A 105 1.85 7.09 12.12
CA ILE A 105 0.49 7.62 12.21
C ILE A 105 0.61 8.97 12.91
N HIS A 106 0.43 10.05 12.15
CA HIS A 106 0.49 11.40 12.68
C HIS A 106 -0.89 11.84 13.15
N LYS A 107 -1.00 12.14 14.44
CA LYS A 107 -2.19 12.71 15.07
C LYS A 107 -2.15 14.24 15.02
N SER A 108 -3.17 14.86 14.45
CA SER A 108 -3.30 16.33 14.42
C SER A 108 -3.58 16.90 15.81
N VAL A 109 -3.20 18.15 16.05
CA VAL A 109 -3.43 18.85 17.33
C VAL A 109 -4.92 18.96 17.68
N ASN A 110 -5.80 18.94 16.67
CA ASN A 110 -7.25 19.03 16.85
C ASN A 110 -7.96 17.67 16.90
N ASP A 111 -7.21 16.57 16.85
CA ASP A 111 -7.74 15.22 17.05
C ASP A 111 -7.96 14.98 18.55
N THR A 112 -9.19 14.63 18.91
CA THR A 112 -9.59 14.35 20.30
C THR A 112 -9.84 12.87 20.57
N LEU A 113 -9.62 11.99 19.58
CA LEU A 113 -9.76 10.54 19.71
C LEU A 113 -8.47 9.96 20.28
N SER A 114 -8.55 9.13 21.32
CA SER A 114 -7.36 8.44 21.84
C SER A 114 -6.86 7.36 20.88
N ASP A 115 -5.63 6.88 21.07
CA ASP A 115 -5.08 5.83 20.20
C ASP A 115 -5.80 4.50 20.36
N SER A 116 -6.19 4.15 21.60
CA SER A 116 -6.99 2.95 21.87
C SER A 116 -8.38 2.98 21.20
N GLU A 117 -8.99 4.16 21.09
CA GLU A 117 -10.27 4.32 20.38
C GLU A 117 -10.12 4.37 18.86
N PHE A 118 -8.92 4.65 18.36
CA PHE A 118 -8.63 4.62 16.93
C PHE A 118 -8.32 3.21 16.42
N GLU A 119 -7.78 2.34 17.29
CA GLU A 119 -7.33 0.99 16.92
C GLU A 119 -8.39 0.14 16.18
N PRO A 120 -9.68 0.11 16.58
CA PRO A 120 -10.68 -0.68 15.86
C PRO A 120 -10.86 -0.22 14.41
N LEU A 121 -10.81 1.09 14.16
CA LEU A 121 -10.85 1.63 12.80
C LEU A 121 -9.56 1.30 12.05
N LEU A 122 -8.41 1.35 12.71
CA LEU A 122 -7.14 0.99 12.09
C LEU A 122 -7.15 -0.47 11.63
N MET A 123 -7.61 -1.38 12.48
CA MET A 123 -7.76 -2.81 12.16
C MET A 123 -8.71 -3.06 10.98
N GLU A 124 -9.86 -2.38 10.95
CA GLU A 124 -10.79 -2.45 9.80
C GLU A 124 -10.12 -1.97 8.50
N LEU A 125 -9.30 -0.91 8.56
CA LEU A 125 -8.59 -0.38 7.40
C LEU A 125 -7.45 -1.28 6.92
N THR A 126 -6.74 -1.96 7.83
CA THR A 126 -5.63 -2.86 7.47
C THR A 126 -6.10 -4.28 7.17
N GLY A 127 -7.33 -4.64 7.54
CA GLY A 127 -7.81 -6.02 7.50
C GLY A 127 -7.11 -6.92 8.52
N ASP A 128 -6.41 -6.33 9.49
CA ASP A 128 -5.84 -7.08 10.61
C ASP A 128 -6.99 -7.50 11.51
N SER A 129 -7.24 -8.81 11.55
CA SER A 129 -8.04 -9.38 12.63
C SER A 129 -7.12 -9.62 13.81
N GLU A 130 -7.40 -8.98 14.95
CA GLU A 130 -7.01 -9.58 16.22
C GLU A 130 -7.75 -10.92 16.25
N SER A 131 -7.04 -12.04 16.02
CA SER A 131 -7.41 -13.22 16.77
C SER A 131 -7.13 -12.84 18.22
N PRO A 132 -8.15 -12.76 19.10
CA PRO A 132 -7.84 -12.86 20.52
C PRO A 132 -7.12 -14.20 20.64
N ARG A 133 -5.86 -14.19 21.06
CA ARG A 133 -5.26 -15.43 21.53
C ARG A 133 -6.06 -15.81 22.77
N VAL A 134 -7.01 -16.73 22.58
CA VAL A 134 -7.61 -17.53 23.66
C VAL A 134 -6.50 -18.31 24.34
#